data_AF-A0A950TXC2-F1
#
_entry.id   AF-A0A950TXC2-F1
#
_cell.length_a   1.000
_cell.length_b   1.000
_cell.length_c   1.000
_cell.angle_alpha   90.00
_cell.angle_beta   90.00
_cell.angle_gamma   90.00
#
_symmetry.space_group_name_H-M   'P 1'
#
loop_
_entity.id
_entity.type
_entity.pdbx_description
1 polymer ?
#
loop_
_entity_poly.entity_id
_entity_poly.type
_entity_poly.pdbx_seq_one_letter_code
_entity_poly.pdbx_strand_id
1 'polypeptide(L)'
;WLAHGSGALRTPMVLPPVADHPDKVVLENYDDQDYGYLRVVATAAQLRIEYHPASDGGAAKTPDDFVTVDLASRKLAHFTG
;
A
#
# COMPACT_ATOMS: atom_id res chain seq x y z
N TRP A 1 22.05 -14.10 4.81
CA TRP A 1 21.40 -12.96 5.49
C TRP A 1 21.04 -11.93 4.44
N LEU A 2 19.80 -11.94 3.94
CA LEU A 2 19.32 -10.98 2.94
C LEU A 2 19.12 -9.62 3.61
N ALA A 3 19.74 -8.58 3.06
CA ALA A 3 19.56 -7.22 3.50
C ALA A 3 18.11 -6.80 3.27
N HIS A 4 17.35 -6.61 4.35
CA HIS A 4 16.08 -5.91 4.32
C HIS A 4 16.38 -4.46 3.88
N GLY A 5 15.84 -4.04 2.74
CA GLY A 5 16.10 -2.73 2.15
C GLY A 5 15.62 -1.60 3.07
N SER A 6 16.55 -1.00 3.81
CA SER A 6 16.30 0.13 4.72
C SER A 6 16.32 1.50 4.03
N GLY A 7 15.74 1.60 2.83
CA GLY A 7 15.65 2.86 2.09
C GLY A 7 14.21 3.12 1.63
N ALA A 8 13.69 4.31 1.89
CA ALA A 8 12.46 4.76 1.23
C ALA A 8 12.62 4.57 -0.29
N LEU A 9 11.59 4.05 -0.95
CA LEU A 9 11.51 3.99 -2.41
C LEU A 9 11.55 5.43 -2.94
N ARG A 10 12.70 5.91 -3.41
CA ARG A 10 12.89 7.31 -3.87
C ARG A 10 12.75 7.50 -5.37
N THR A 11 12.55 6.42 -6.11
CA THR A 11 12.36 6.41 -7.55
C THR A 11 11.21 5.46 -7.88
N PRO A 12 10.42 5.75 -8.92
CA PRO A 12 9.39 4.82 -9.37
C PRO A 12 9.95 3.42 -9.57
N MET A 13 9.28 2.41 -9.01
CA MET A 13 9.72 1.02 -9.13
C MET A 13 8.63 0.22 -9.83
N VAL A 14 8.98 -0.38 -10.96
CA VAL A 14 8.12 -1.34 -11.65
C VAL A 14 8.36 -2.70 -11.01
N LEU A 15 7.31 -3.28 -10.41
CA LEU A 15 7.40 -4.64 -9.92
C LEU A 15 7.50 -5.61 -11.12
N PRO A 16 8.41 -6.59 -11.09
CA PRO A 16 8.52 -7.58 -12.15
C PRO A 16 7.19 -8.34 -12.26
N PRO A 17 6.71 -8.63 -13.49
CA PRO A 17 5.48 -9.37 -13.68
C PRO A 17 5.61 -10.74 -13.01
N VAL A 18 4.60 -11.13 -12.24
CA VAL A 18 4.47 -12.48 -11.73
C VAL A 18 4.09 -13.35 -12.92
N ALA A 19 4.82 -14.44 -13.18
CA ALA A 19 4.47 -15.37 -14.25
C ALA A 19 3.01 -15.83 -14.09
N ASP A 20 2.27 -15.89 -15.19
CA ASP A 20 0.84 -16.22 -15.28
C ASP A 20 -0.15 -15.15 -14.73
N HIS A 21 0.34 -14.02 -14.22
CA HIS A 21 -0.49 -12.88 -13.77
C HIS A 21 0.13 -11.54 -14.21
N PRO A 22 -0.32 -10.93 -15.32
CA PRO A 22 0.27 -9.71 -15.90
C PRO A 22 -0.05 -8.44 -15.10
N ASP A 23 -0.32 -8.57 -13.79
CA ASP A 23 -0.68 -7.48 -12.92
C ASP A 23 0.49 -6.50 -12.81
N LYS A 24 0.25 -5.24 -13.17
CA LYS A 24 1.24 -4.17 -13.08
C LYS A 24 0.97 -3.37 -11.82
N VAL A 25 1.93 -3.38 -10.89
CA VAL A 25 1.97 -2.43 -9.79
C VAL A 25 3.10 -1.46 -10.07
N VAL A 26 2.73 -0.20 -10.28
CA VAL A 26 3.67 0.92 -10.40
C VAL A 26 3.53 1.73 -9.12
N LEU A 27 4.62 1.84 -8.37
CA LEU A 27 4.71 2.74 -7.22
C LEU A 27 5.50 3.96 -7.68
N GLU A 28 4.83 5.07 -7.86
CA GLU A 28 5.47 6.35 -8.20
C GLU A 28 5.71 7.14 -6.91
N ASN A 29 6.91 7.72 -6.78
CA ASN A 29 7.23 8.64 -5.70
C ASN A 29 7.42 10.03 -6.33
N TYR A 30 6.51 10.94 -5.99
CA TYR A 30 6.63 12.36 -6.26
C TYR A 30 7.16 13.01 -4.97
N ASP A 31 8.18 13.87 -5.06
CA ASP A 31 8.83 14.51 -3.91
C ASP A 31 7.98 15.61 -3.25
N ASP A 32 6.73 15.72 -3.66
CA ASP A 32 5.73 16.61 -3.09
C ASP A 32 5.45 16.25 -1.61
N GLN A 33 5.56 17.26 -0.73
CA GLN A 33 5.55 17.07 0.72
C GLN A 33 4.16 17.08 1.37
N ASP A 34 3.09 17.33 0.60
CA ASP A 34 1.78 17.69 1.16
C ASP A 34 0.66 16.65 0.89
N TYR A 35 0.95 15.54 0.20
CA TYR A 35 -0.09 14.58 -0.20
C TYR A 35 -0.29 13.41 0.76
N GLY A 36 0.65 13.16 1.68
CA GLY A 36 0.59 12.04 2.63
C GLY A 36 1.24 10.76 2.10
N TYR A 37 0.75 9.59 2.52
CA TYR A 37 1.28 8.30 2.09
C TYR A 37 0.21 7.21 1.94
N LEU A 38 0.50 6.24 1.05
CA LEU A 38 -0.28 5.00 0.94
C LEU A 38 0.36 3.90 1.79
N ARG A 39 -0.44 3.18 2.58
CA ARG A 39 -0.02 1.95 3.27
C ARG A 39 -0.74 0.75 2.69
N VAL A 40 0.04 -0.21 2.19
CA VAL A 40 -0.48 -1.50 1.72
C VAL A 40 -0.22 -2.56 2.77
N VAL A 41 -1.27 -3.24 3.22
CA VAL A 41 -1.20 -4.35 4.17
C VAL A 41 -1.71 -5.61 3.49
N ALA A 42 -0.83 -6.58 3.28
CA ALA A 42 -1.17 -7.86 2.68
C ALA A 42 -0.96 -8.99 3.69
N THR A 43 -1.98 -9.86 3.82
CA THR A 43 -1.93 -11.10 4.60
C THR A 43 -2.52 -12.22 3.76
N ALA A 44 -2.56 -13.46 4.27
CA ALA A 44 -3.24 -14.55 3.58
C ALA A 44 -4.76 -14.33 3.40
N ALA A 45 -5.38 -13.53 4.28
CA ALA A 45 -6.83 -13.29 4.28
C ALA A 45 -7.23 -12.01 3.56
N GLN A 46 -6.40 -10.96 3.62
CA GLN A 46 -6.77 -9.62 3.13
C GLN A 46 -5.66 -8.93 2.35
N LEU A 47 -6.08 -8.12 1.39
CA LEU A 47 -5.32 -7.00 0.86
C LEU A 47 -6.03 -5.71 1.27
N ARG A 48 -5.34 -4.84 1.99
CA ARG A 48 -5.85 -3.55 2.45
C ARG A 48 -4.96 -2.42 1.93
N ILE A 49 -5.59 -1.41 1.35
CA ILE A 49 -4.92 -0.18 0.89
C ILE A 49 -5.50 0.95 1.71
N GLU A 50 -4.62 1.75 2.30
CA GLU A 50 -4.98 2.85 3.19
C GLU A 50 -4.34 4.15 2.72
N TYR A 51 -5.10 5.24 2.83
CA TYR A 51 -4.62 6.59 2.61
C TYR A 51 -4.44 7.32 3.95
N HIS A 52 -3.27 7.92 4.13
CA HIS A 52 -2.89 8.71 5.30
C HIS A 52 -2.47 10.10 4.80
N PRO A 53 -3.29 11.15 4.95
CA PRO A 53 -2.96 12.48 4.45
C PRO A 53 -1.82 13.11 5.26
N ALA A 54 -1.07 14.03 4.65
CA ALA A 54 0.01 14.74 5.33
C ALA A 54 -0.48 15.58 6.53
N SER A 55 -1.74 16.06 6.47
CA SER A 55 -2.36 16.89 7.50
C SER A 55 -2.45 16.22 8.87
N ASP A 56 -2.50 14.88 8.93
CA ASP A 56 -2.62 14.14 10.19
C ASP A 56 -1.29 14.07 10.95
N GLY A 57 -0.19 14.42 10.28
CA GLY A 57 1.16 14.35 10.81
C GLY A 57 1.69 12.92 10.89
N GLY A 58 3.02 12.78 10.90
CA GLY A 58 3.70 11.47 10.81
C GLY A 58 3.49 10.52 12.00
N ALA A 59 2.79 10.93 13.06
CA ALA A 59 2.48 10.09 14.21
C ALA A 59 1.08 9.45 14.13
N ALA A 60 0.21 9.92 13.25
CA ALA A 60 -1.12 9.35 13.06
C ALA A 60 -1.03 7.93 12.49
N LYS A 61 -1.77 7.01 13.11
CA LYS A 61 -1.82 5.59 12.69
C LYS A 61 -3.13 5.20 12.03
N THR A 62 -4.15 6.04 12.19
CA THR A 62 -5.49 5.86 11.66
C THR A 62 -5.51 6.43 10.25
N PRO A 63 -5.86 5.63 9.22
CA PRO A 63 -6.08 6.18 7.90
C PRO A 63 -7.41 6.94 7.83
N ASP A 64 -7.44 7.97 6.99
CA ASP A 64 -8.69 8.69 6.67
C ASP A 64 -9.58 7.87 5.74
N ASP A 65 -8.98 7.12 4.81
CA ASP A 65 -9.72 6.25 3.91
C ASP A 65 -8.98 4.92 3.69
N PHE A 66 -9.75 3.87 3.44
CA PHE A 66 -9.22 2.56 3.12
C PHE A 66 -10.18 1.71 2.32
N VAL A 67 -9.61 0.84 1.50
CA VAL A 67 -10.31 -0.27 0.87
C VAL A 67 -9.70 -1.58 1.34
N THR A 68 -10.52 -2.58 1.58
CA THR A 68 -10.05 -3.94 1.89
C THR A 68 -10.70 -4.94 0.95
N VAL A 69 -9.90 -5.88 0.46
CA VAL A 69 -10.31 -7.03 -0.32
C VAL A 69 -10.12 -8.27 0.53
N ASP A 70 -11.18 -9.05 0.72
CA ASP A 70 -11.06 -10.43 1.20
C ASP A 70 -10.50 -11.28 0.05
N LEU A 71 -9.34 -11.89 0.28
CA LEU A 71 -8.60 -12.60 -0.77
C LEU A 71 -9.20 -13.96 -1.11
N ALA A 72 -9.91 -14.58 -0.16
CA ALA A 72 -10.56 -15.88 -0.39
C ALA A 72 -11.72 -15.74 -1.40
N SER A 73 -12.58 -14.75 -1.18
CA SER A 73 -13.75 -14.48 -2.03
C SER A 73 -13.46 -13.50 -3.17
N ARG A 74 -12.33 -12.79 -3.12
CA ARG A 74 -11.95 -11.71 -4.04
C ARG A 74 -12.99 -10.60 -4.12
N LYS A 75 -13.58 -10.27 -2.97
CA LYS A 75 -14.61 -9.22 -2.84
C LYS A 75 -14.15 -8.11 -1.94
N LEU A 76 -14.70 -6.92 -2.18
CA LEU A 76 -14.56 -5.81 -1.24
C LEU A 76 -15.17 -6.22 0.10
N ALA A 77 -14.38 -6.08 1.15
CA ALA A 77 -14.78 -6.34 2.52
C ALA A 77 -14.84 -5.00 3.26
N HIS A 78 -15.98 -4.72 3.89
CA HIS A 78 -16.13 -3.60 4.80
C HIS A 78 -16.06 -4.15 6.22
N PHE A 79 -14.89 -4.07 6.84
CA PHE A 79 -14.70 -4.45 8.24
C PHE A 79 -15.08 -3.25 9.10
N THR A 80 -16.30 -3.26 9.65
CA THR A 80 -16.69 -2.33 10.71
C THR A 80 -16.05 -2.82 12.01
N GLY A 81 -15.06 -2.08 12.51
CA GLY A 81 -14.45 -2.30 13.83
C GLY A 81 -15.35 -1.86 14.96
#